data_AF-A0A818ZNT7-F1
#
_entry.id   AF-A0A818ZNT7-F1
#
_cell.length_a   1.000
_cell.length_b   1.000
_cell.length_c   1.000
_cell.angle_alpha   90.00
_cell.angle_beta   90.00
_cell.angle_gamma   90.00
#
_symmetry.space_group_name_H-M   'P 1'
#
loop_
_entity.id
_entity.type
_entity.pdbx_description
1 polymer ?
#
loop_
_entity_poly.entity_id
_entity_poly.type
_entity_poly.pdbx_seq_one_letter_code
_entity_poly.pdbx_strand_id
1 'polypeptide(L)'
;MFQPFTGIEKCDETIEKNRYKHIFSITSSSLGKIIVPSLVTLHPETFSPDNPIFIFCANLLREQVEDVSPTNLWLLEFLETVLPFDHEDDLLARMTREIANYFAAEAQCLINSQQLDKARQYEDWSKRMLQRHQALVKKNNT
;
A
#
# COMPACT_ATOMS: atom_id res chain seq x y z
N MET A 1 10.60 -4.49 -11.08
CA MET A 1 9.65 -3.73 -11.91
C MET A 1 8.29 -3.86 -11.24
N PHE A 2 7.68 -2.76 -10.80
CA PHE A 2 6.31 -2.78 -10.26
C PHE A 2 5.36 -2.96 -11.45
N GLN A 3 4.66 -4.10 -11.52
CA GLN A 3 3.66 -4.35 -12.55
C GLN A 3 2.27 -4.09 -11.96
N PRO A 4 1.43 -3.26 -12.60
CA PRO A 4 0.03 -3.16 -12.22
C PRO A 4 -0.66 -4.49 -12.52
N PHE A 5 -1.40 -5.02 -11.55
CA PHE A 5 -2.14 -6.26 -11.74
C PHE A 5 -3.42 -5.99 -12.53
N THR A 6 -3.65 -6.81 -13.56
CA THR A 6 -4.86 -6.74 -14.40
C THR A 6 -5.80 -7.94 -14.21
N GLY A 7 -5.48 -8.87 -13.29
CA GLY A 7 -6.30 -10.06 -13.02
C GLY A 7 -5.99 -10.74 -11.68
N ILE A 8 -6.98 -11.43 -11.11
CA ILE A 8 -7.01 -11.97 -9.74
C ILE A 8 -5.89 -13.01 -9.48
N GLU A 9 -5.69 -13.95 -10.40
CA GLU A 9 -4.71 -15.05 -10.24
C GLU A 9 -3.26 -14.55 -10.08
N LYS A 10 -2.90 -13.48 -10.81
CA LYS A 10 -1.56 -12.87 -10.71
C LYS A 10 -1.39 -12.05 -9.43
N CYS A 11 -2.47 -11.50 -8.88
CA CYS A 11 -2.45 -10.85 -7.57
C CYS A 11 -2.15 -11.87 -6.48
N ASP A 12 -2.88 -12.99 -6.50
CA ASP A 12 -2.78 -14.06 -5.51
C ASP A 12 -1.36 -14.63 -5.41
N GLU A 13 -0.78 -15.05 -6.53
CA GLU A 13 0.60 -15.55 -6.57
C GLU A 13 1.62 -14.53 -6.07
N THR A 14 1.38 -13.24 -6.32
CA THR A 14 2.34 -12.19 -5.98
C THR A 14 2.26 -11.82 -4.50
N ILE A 15 1.06 -11.86 -3.92
CA ILE A 15 0.85 -11.70 -2.48
C ILE A 15 1.53 -12.83 -1.74
N GLU A 16 1.34 -14.08 -2.15
CA GLU A 16 2.05 -15.22 -1.55
C GLU A 16 3.57 -15.06 -1.60
N LYS A 17 4.12 -14.66 -2.76
CA LYS A 17 5.57 -14.46 -2.94
C LYS A 17 6.11 -13.24 -2.17
N ASN A 18 5.28 -12.28 -1.79
CA ASN A 18 5.69 -11.00 -1.21
C ASN A 18 4.88 -10.58 0.02
N ARG A 19 4.26 -11.52 0.75
CA ARG A 19 3.38 -11.24 1.90
C ARG A 19 4.02 -10.36 2.99
N TYR A 20 5.35 -10.35 3.05
CA TYR A 20 6.19 -9.57 3.96
C TYR A 20 6.50 -8.15 3.42
N LYS A 21 6.03 -7.78 2.22
CA LYS A 21 6.26 -6.48 1.58
C LYS A 21 4.91 -5.78 1.36
N HIS A 22 4.54 -4.89 2.29
CA HIS A 22 3.25 -4.16 2.28
C HIS A 22 3.01 -3.29 1.02
N ILE A 23 4.04 -2.97 0.24
CA ILE A 23 4.03 -1.96 -0.84
C ILE A 23 3.31 -2.44 -2.12
N PHE A 24 2.92 -3.71 -2.22
CA PHE A 24 2.41 -4.28 -3.48
C PHE A 24 0.88 -4.31 -3.63
N SER A 25 0.13 -3.96 -2.58
CA SER A 25 -1.33 -4.10 -2.59
C SER A 25 -2.00 -2.78 -2.97
N ILE A 26 -1.87 -2.37 -4.23
CA ILE A 26 -2.52 -1.16 -4.77
C ILE A 26 -3.51 -1.56 -5.85
N THR A 27 -4.74 -1.09 -5.72
CA THR A 27 -5.78 -1.26 -6.74
C THR A 27 -6.59 0.02 -6.93
N SER A 28 -7.22 0.18 -8.10
CA SER A 28 -8.27 1.17 -8.29
C SER A 28 -9.55 0.74 -7.57
N SER A 29 -10.49 1.66 -7.36
CA SER A 29 -11.83 1.34 -6.83
C SER A 29 -12.53 0.20 -7.59
N SER A 30 -12.60 0.29 -8.92
CA SER A 30 -13.37 -0.65 -9.75
C SER A 30 -12.79 -2.06 -9.73
N LEU A 31 -11.47 -2.19 -9.78
CA LEU A 31 -10.78 -3.46 -9.64
C LEU A 31 -10.78 -3.94 -8.18
N GLY A 32 -10.71 -3.01 -7.23
CA GLY A 32 -10.72 -3.29 -5.79
C GLY A 32 -11.99 -4.00 -5.37
N LYS A 33 -13.15 -3.59 -5.90
CA LYS A 33 -14.45 -4.23 -5.63
C LYS A 33 -14.44 -5.73 -5.92
N ILE A 34 -13.67 -6.16 -6.92
CA ILE A 34 -13.59 -7.55 -7.36
C ILE A 34 -12.48 -8.29 -6.61
N ILE A 35 -11.32 -7.65 -6.46
CA ILE A 35 -10.10 -8.29 -5.98
C ILE A 35 -10.08 -8.37 -4.45
N VAL A 36 -10.44 -7.29 -3.74
CA VAL A 36 -10.30 -7.20 -2.28
C VAL A 36 -11.09 -8.28 -1.54
N PRO A 37 -12.38 -8.54 -1.84
CA PRO A 37 -13.10 -9.60 -1.13
C PRO A 37 -12.41 -10.97 -1.26
N SER A 38 -11.89 -11.26 -2.45
CA SER A 38 -11.17 -12.51 -2.72
C SER A 38 -9.86 -12.58 -1.93
N LEU A 39 -9.09 -11.49 -1.91
CA LEU A 39 -7.81 -11.43 -1.18
C LEU A 39 -7.98 -11.56 0.33
N VAL A 40 -8.96 -10.86 0.91
CA VAL A 40 -9.25 -10.93 2.34
C VAL A 40 -9.76 -12.31 2.72
N THR A 41 -10.51 -12.98 1.84
CA THR A 41 -10.98 -14.35 2.07
C THR A 41 -9.85 -15.38 1.97
N LEU A 42 -8.92 -15.22 1.02
CA LEU A 42 -7.83 -16.16 0.78
C LEU A 42 -6.66 -15.99 1.77
N HIS A 43 -6.39 -14.76 2.21
CA HIS A 43 -5.26 -14.40 3.07
C HIS A 43 -5.67 -13.55 4.28
N PRO A 44 -6.63 -14.01 5.12
CA PRO A 44 -7.16 -13.22 6.23
C PRO A 44 -6.10 -12.86 7.28
N GLU A 45 -5.04 -13.64 7.40
CA GLU A 45 -3.92 -13.37 8.31
C GLU A 45 -2.92 -12.35 7.79
N THR A 46 -2.91 -12.12 6.47
CA THR A 46 -2.01 -11.17 5.84
C THR A 46 -2.56 -9.75 5.95
N PHE A 47 -3.88 -9.58 5.78
CA PHE A 47 -4.51 -8.26 5.75
C PHE A 47 -5.12 -7.89 7.10
N SER A 48 -4.66 -6.78 7.67
CA SER A 48 -5.09 -6.29 8.99
C SER A 48 -5.01 -4.76 9.02
N PRO A 49 -5.48 -4.09 10.09
CA PRO A 49 -5.32 -2.64 10.23
C PRO A 49 -3.85 -2.18 10.15
N ASP A 50 -2.92 -3.04 10.57
CA ASP A 50 -1.48 -2.79 10.53
C ASP A 50 -0.84 -3.11 9.16
N ASN A 51 -1.51 -3.95 8.35
CA ASN A 51 -1.12 -4.29 6.98
C ASN A 51 -2.31 -4.20 6.01
N PRO A 52 -2.82 -2.98 5.73
CA PRO A 52 -4.00 -2.82 4.88
C PRO A 52 -3.65 -2.85 3.39
N ILE A 53 -4.64 -3.17 2.57
CA ILE A 53 -4.61 -2.98 1.12
C ILE A 53 -4.80 -1.48 0.84
N PHE A 54 -3.89 -0.88 0.09
CA PHE A 54 -4.02 0.50 -0.35
C PHE A 54 -4.93 0.58 -1.58
N ILE A 55 -5.91 1.47 -1.56
CA ILE A 55 -6.83 1.62 -2.69
C ILE A 55 -6.88 3.07 -3.12
N PHE A 56 -6.60 3.30 -4.39
CA PHE A 56 -6.78 4.61 -4.99
C PHE A 56 -8.21 4.73 -5.54
N CYS A 57 -8.96 5.65 -4.97
CA CYS A 57 -10.37 5.91 -5.27
C CYS A 57 -10.55 7.40 -5.58
N ALA A 58 -10.55 7.76 -6.86
CA ALA A 58 -10.97 9.10 -7.24
C ALA A 58 -12.41 9.36 -6.76
N ASN A 59 -12.62 10.42 -5.98
CA ASN A 59 -13.92 10.83 -5.42
C ASN A 59 -14.51 9.87 -4.37
N LEU A 60 -13.79 9.60 -3.28
CA LEU A 60 -14.27 8.73 -2.19
C LEU A 60 -15.62 9.16 -1.59
N LEU A 61 -15.91 10.48 -1.61
CA LEU A 61 -17.02 11.11 -0.87
C LEU A 61 -17.94 12.00 -1.71
N ARG A 62 -18.02 11.83 -3.05
CA ARG A 62 -19.02 12.60 -3.82
C ARG A 62 -20.43 12.06 -3.58
N GLU A 63 -21.06 12.54 -2.52
CA GLU A 63 -22.48 12.35 -2.21
C GLU A 63 -23.42 13.26 -3.03
N GLN A 64 -22.90 14.14 -3.89
CA GLN A 64 -23.66 15.29 -4.41
C GLN A 64 -24.21 15.16 -5.83
N VAL A 65 -24.53 13.96 -6.30
CA VAL A 65 -25.35 13.82 -7.52
C VAL A 65 -26.47 12.86 -7.21
N GLU A 66 -27.71 13.37 -7.20
CA GLU A 66 -28.97 12.69 -6.85
C GLU A 66 -29.27 11.40 -7.66
N ASP A 67 -28.37 10.99 -8.56
CA ASP A 67 -28.57 9.90 -9.51
C ASP A 67 -27.35 8.97 -9.67
N VAL A 68 -26.32 9.09 -8.81
CA VAL A 68 -25.12 8.26 -8.89
C VAL A 68 -24.93 7.51 -7.58
N SER A 69 -25.30 6.22 -7.56
CA SER A 69 -24.96 5.33 -6.44
C SER A 69 -23.47 5.44 -6.13
N PRO A 70 -23.05 5.57 -4.86
CA PRO A 70 -21.64 5.76 -4.55
C PRO A 70 -20.88 4.49 -4.98
N THR A 71 -20.00 4.65 -5.96
CA THR A 71 -19.25 3.54 -6.60
C THR A 71 -18.32 2.80 -5.63
N ASN A 72 -18.10 3.38 -4.46
CA ASN A 72 -17.14 2.96 -3.44
C ASN A 72 -17.78 2.41 -2.16
N LEU A 73 -19.11 2.24 -2.08
CA LEU A 73 -19.79 1.76 -0.86
C LEU A 73 -19.27 0.40 -0.36
N TRP A 74 -18.81 -0.45 -1.27
CA TRP A 74 -18.24 -1.75 -0.95
C TRP A 74 -17.01 -1.64 -0.02
N LEU A 75 -16.29 -0.51 0.00
CA LEU A 75 -15.15 -0.28 0.91
C LEU A 75 -15.55 -0.31 2.38
N LEU A 76 -16.80 0.04 2.70
CA LEU A 76 -17.30 0.08 4.08
C LEU A 76 -17.24 -1.29 4.75
N GLU A 77 -17.40 -2.36 3.97
CA GLU A 77 -17.32 -3.75 4.43
C GLU A 77 -15.87 -4.19 4.76
N PHE A 78 -14.88 -3.41 4.32
CA PHE A 78 -13.45 -3.75 4.42
C PHE A 78 -12.62 -2.66 5.09
N LEU A 79 -13.22 -1.72 5.84
CA LEU A 79 -12.49 -0.61 6.47
C LEU A 79 -11.36 -1.07 7.43
N GLU A 80 -11.45 -2.28 7.95
CA GLU A 80 -10.41 -2.86 8.82
C GLU A 80 -9.20 -3.40 8.04
N THR A 81 -9.35 -3.66 6.73
CA THR A 81 -8.33 -4.29 5.89
C THR A 81 -7.93 -3.44 4.69
N VAL A 82 -8.64 -2.34 4.44
CA VAL A 82 -8.43 -1.43 3.32
C VAL A 82 -8.17 -0.02 3.83
N LEU A 83 -7.17 0.63 3.23
CA LEU A 83 -6.90 2.05 3.44
C LEU A 83 -7.12 2.81 2.12
N PRO A 84 -8.23 3.56 2.00
CA PRO A 84 -8.53 4.30 0.79
C PRO A 84 -7.77 5.65 0.71
N PHE A 85 -7.45 6.06 -0.51
CA PHE A 85 -6.85 7.35 -0.84
C PHE A 85 -7.59 7.96 -2.03
N ASP A 86 -7.98 9.22 -1.92
CA ASP A 86 -8.61 10.01 -3.00
C ASP A 86 -7.67 11.05 -3.62
N HIS A 87 -6.53 11.30 -2.98
CA HIS A 87 -5.45 12.15 -3.48
C HIS A 87 -4.18 11.35 -3.73
N GLU A 88 -3.62 11.49 -4.94
CA GLU A 88 -2.39 10.79 -5.36
C GLU A 88 -1.19 11.13 -4.47
N ASP A 89 -1.09 12.39 -4.01
CA ASP A 89 0.00 12.85 -3.16
C ASP A 89 0.00 12.15 -1.78
N ASP A 90 -1.17 11.84 -1.22
CA ASP A 90 -1.28 11.13 0.07
C ASP A 90 -0.93 9.64 -0.07
N LEU A 91 -1.39 9.00 -1.15
CA LEU A 91 -1.00 7.64 -1.48
C LEU A 91 0.52 7.55 -1.69
N LEU A 92 1.10 8.49 -2.45
CA LEU A 92 2.54 8.55 -2.69
C LEU A 92 3.31 8.77 -1.38
N ALA A 93 2.83 9.65 -0.50
CA ALA A 93 3.43 9.89 0.81
C ALA A 93 3.41 8.61 1.66
N ARG A 94 2.28 7.89 1.72
CA ARG A 94 2.16 6.61 2.44
C ARG A 94 3.11 5.56 1.87
N MET A 95 3.11 5.33 0.56
CA MET A 95 3.97 4.36 -0.10
C MET A 95 5.45 4.64 0.17
N THR A 96 5.86 5.91 0.10
CA THR A 96 7.25 6.32 0.36
C THR A 96 7.68 5.92 1.78
N ARG A 97 6.79 6.08 2.77
CA ARG A 97 7.06 5.67 4.16
C ARG A 97 7.17 4.15 4.29
N GLU A 98 6.28 3.39 3.67
CA GLU A 98 6.34 1.92 3.73
C GLU A 98 7.62 1.37 3.07
N ILE A 99 8.06 1.95 1.95
CA ILE A 99 9.35 1.62 1.32
C ILE A 99 10.51 1.89 2.29
N ALA A 100 10.47 3.02 3.01
CA ALA A 100 11.50 3.34 3.99
C ALA A 100 11.55 2.32 5.13
N ASN A 101 10.38 1.90 5.64
CA ASN A 101 10.26 0.89 6.69
C ASN A 101 10.79 -0.47 6.23
N TYR A 102 10.45 -0.89 5.01
CA TYR A 102 10.98 -2.11 4.41
C TYR A 102 12.51 -2.08 4.36
N PHE A 103 13.10 -1.00 3.86
CA PHE A 103 14.56 -0.90 3.80
C PHE A 103 15.22 -0.92 5.18
N ALA A 104 14.60 -0.32 6.20
CA ALA A 104 15.09 -0.39 7.57
C ALA A 104 15.05 -1.82 8.13
N ALA A 105 13.95 -2.54 7.92
CA ALA A 105 13.80 -3.93 8.36
C ALA A 105 14.84 -4.85 7.68
N GLU A 106 15.01 -4.73 6.37
CA GLU A 106 16.01 -5.49 5.62
C GLU A 106 17.44 -5.16 6.06
N ALA A 107 17.76 -3.90 6.34
CA ALA A 107 19.05 -3.52 6.91
C ALA A 107 19.32 -4.26 8.23
N GLN A 108 18.33 -4.32 9.13
CA GLN A 108 18.46 -5.03 10.40
C GLN A 108 18.70 -6.54 10.20
N CYS A 109 17.98 -7.17 9.26
CA CYS A 109 18.20 -8.57 8.90
C CYS A 109 19.62 -8.81 8.36
N LEU A 110 20.13 -7.91 7.52
CA LEU A 110 21.48 -7.97 6.95
C LEU A 110 22.57 -7.76 8.01
N ILE A 111 22.35 -6.88 8.99
CA ILE A 111 23.24 -6.72 10.16
C ILE A 111 23.33 -8.02 10.94
N ASN A 112 22.18 -8.63 11.26
CA ASN A 112 22.13 -9.90 11.97
C ASN A 112 22.83 -11.03 11.19
N SER A 113 22.81 -10.94 9.86
CA SER A 113 23.48 -11.88 8.95
C SER A 113 24.93 -11.49 8.61
N GLN A 114 25.51 -10.50 9.30
CA GLN A 114 26.89 -10.00 9.12
C GLN A 114 27.21 -9.47 7.70
N GLN A 115 26.20 -9.12 6.90
CA GLN A 115 26.35 -8.52 5.57
C GLN A 115 26.39 -6.99 5.65
N LEU A 116 27.40 -6.44 6.34
CA LEU A 116 27.42 -5.04 6.77
C LEU A 116 27.38 -4.01 5.64
N ASP A 117 28.08 -4.25 4.52
CA ASP A 117 28.10 -3.30 3.40
C ASP A 117 26.72 -3.17 2.73
N LYS A 118 26.02 -4.29 2.57
CA LYS A 118 24.63 -4.28 2.07
C LYS A 118 23.69 -3.64 3.09
N ALA A 119 23.87 -3.93 4.37
CA ALA A 119 23.05 -3.32 5.42
C ALA A 119 23.15 -1.79 5.39
N ARG A 120 24.36 -1.24 5.29
CA ARG A 120 24.59 0.22 5.17
C ARG A 120 23.87 0.81 3.96
N GLN A 121 23.93 0.14 2.82
CA GLN A 121 23.22 0.58 1.62
C GLN A 121 21.70 0.67 1.84
N TYR A 122 21.12 -0.33 2.50
CA TYR A 122 19.69 -0.35 2.83
C TYR A 122 19.32 0.72 3.87
N GLU A 123 20.15 0.96 4.89
CA GLU A 123 19.94 2.07 5.83
C GLU A 123 19.94 3.43 5.11
N ASP A 124 20.88 3.64 4.19
CA ASP A 124 20.96 4.89 3.43
C ASP A 124 19.73 5.09 2.54
N TRP A 125 19.23 4.02 1.91
CA TRP A 125 17.99 4.08 1.15
C TRP A 125 16.78 4.38 2.03
N SER A 126 16.69 3.75 3.21
CA SER A 126 15.63 4.04 4.18
C SER A 126 15.63 5.52 4.59
N LYS A 127 16.80 6.07 4.95
CA LYS A 127 16.97 7.49 5.32
C LYS A 127 16.53 8.43 4.20
N ARG A 128 16.94 8.16 2.96
CA ARG A 128 16.56 8.97 1.79
C ARG A 128 15.04 8.95 1.55
N MET A 129 14.41 7.79 1.71
CA MET A 129 12.96 7.66 1.58
C MET A 129 12.21 8.39 2.69
N LEU A 130 12.68 8.32 3.95
CA LEU A 130 12.11 9.10 5.05
C LEU A 130 12.20 10.61 4.80
N GLN A 131 13.34 11.11 4.33
CA GLN A 131 13.50 12.51 3.96
C GLN A 131 12.52 12.92 2.85
N ARG A 132 12.33 12.07 1.85
CA ARG A 132 11.35 12.30 0.77
C ARG A 132 9.92 12.32 1.31
N HIS A 133 9.55 11.38 2.18
CA HIS A 133 8.25 11.35 2.84
C HIS A 133 7.99 12.65 3.62
N GLN A 134 8.96 13.10 4.42
CA GLN A 134 8.86 14.37 5.15
C GLN A 134 8.65 15.57 4.22
N ALA A 135 9.30 15.59 3.06
CA ALA A 135 9.11 16.65 2.07
C ALA A 135 7.70 16.62 1.44
N LEU A 136 7.16 15.42 1.15
CA LEU A 136 5.80 15.26 0.62
C LEU A 136 4.75 15.71 1.65
N VAL A 137 4.89 15.29 2.92
CA VAL A 137 3.97 15.70 3.99
C VAL A 137 4.01 17.21 4.23
N LYS A 138 5.19 17.84 4.17
CA LYS A 138 5.30 19.30 4.30
C LYS A 138 4.59 20.05 3.18
N LYS A 139 4.69 19.57 1.93
CA LYS A 139 4.01 20.16 0.76
C LYS A 139 2.48 20.10 0.91
N ASN A 140 1.94 19.02 1.47
CA ASN A 140 0.49 18.85 1.63
C ASN A 140 -0.10 19.76 2.73
N ASN A 141 0.74 20.35 3.59
CA ASN A 141 0.33 21.23 4.69
C ASN A 141 0.49 22.74 4.40
N THR A 142 0.90 23.11 3.18
CA THR A 142 1.12 24.50 2.72
C THR A 142 0.22 24.81 1.54
#